data_AF-A0A6N7Y400-F1
#
_entry.id   AF-A0A6N7Y400-F1
#
_cell.length_a   1.000
_cell.length_b   1.000
_cell.length_c   1.000
_cell.angle_alpha   90.00
_cell.angle_beta   90.00
_cell.angle_gamma   90.00
#
_symmetry.space_group_name_H-M   'P 1'
#
loop_
_entity.id
_entity.type
_entity.pdbx_description
1 polymer ?
#
loop_
_entity_poly.entity_id
_entity_poly.type
_entity_poly.pdbx_seq_one_letter_code
_entity_poly.pdbx_strand_id
1 'polypeptide(L)'
;MSAAATVRARLAAERGEMSLTGLLVAIVIFAFILTATLTTYDSYSRGQRQTSDVIDAQQAARAAIDRLARDLRNLSSPTPDQPQAFDAAGPYDLVFKTVDPNGPNAGSNALNVKRMRYCLDVAKPEAARLVAQTQTWTTATPPAVPSTTACPGSGWPQTTVLATALVNRAGGRDRPVFLVNSTDLTAISAVHAELFVDLDTARNPPETTMSTGVFLRNQNRRPTAAFTATPSAQGILLNGSTSSDPEGESLTYRWYDNGALVGTGITFTAPAAAGTSHTIQLRVSDPAGLEGVSATQAVVA
;
A
#
# COMPACT_ATOMS: atom_id res chain seq x y z
N MET A 1 79.32 -17.41 55.44
CA MET A 1 79.39 -16.40 54.36
C MET A 1 79.24 -17.02 52.95
N SER A 2 78.27 -17.91 52.69
CA SER A 2 78.14 -18.58 51.37
C SER A 2 76.72 -18.64 50.77
N ALA A 3 75.69 -18.18 51.47
CA ALA A 3 74.31 -18.17 50.94
C ALA A 3 73.88 -16.81 50.37
N ALA A 4 74.47 -15.70 50.85
CA ALA A 4 74.11 -14.34 50.42
C ALA A 4 74.71 -13.95 49.05
N ALA A 5 75.83 -14.57 48.64
CA ALA A 5 76.45 -14.31 47.34
C ALA A 5 75.68 -14.98 46.19
N THR A 6 75.17 -16.19 46.41
CA THR A 6 74.42 -16.96 45.40
C THR A 6 73.04 -16.36 45.13
N VAL A 7 72.39 -15.75 46.13
CA VAL A 7 71.11 -15.04 45.96
C VAL A 7 71.30 -13.70 45.25
N ARG A 8 72.39 -12.97 45.50
CA ARG A 8 72.72 -11.73 44.78
C ARG A 8 73.07 -11.95 43.31
N ALA A 9 73.74 -13.06 42.97
CA ALA A 9 74.01 -13.41 41.58
C ALA A 9 72.73 -13.83 40.82
N ARG A 10 71.77 -14.47 41.50
CA ARG A 10 70.50 -14.89 40.89
C ARG A 10 69.55 -13.71 40.63
N LEU A 11 69.57 -12.69 41.48
CA LEU A 11 68.77 -11.46 41.30
C LEU A 11 69.36 -10.48 40.26
N ALA A 12 70.65 -10.58 39.92
CA ALA A 12 71.28 -9.75 38.89
C ALA A 12 71.05 -10.30 37.47
N ALA A 13 70.77 -11.59 37.32
CA ALA A 13 70.45 -12.21 36.02
C ALA A 13 68.98 -12.01 35.57
N GLU A 14 68.10 -11.52 36.46
CA GLU A 14 66.68 -11.26 36.14
C GLU A 14 66.37 -9.79 35.82
N ARG A 15 67.35 -8.88 35.90
CA ARG A 15 67.21 -7.54 35.31
C ARG A 15 67.66 -7.62 33.86
N GLY A 16 66.77 -8.09 33.00
CA GLY A 16 66.87 -7.88 31.56
C GLY A 16 66.89 -6.37 31.29
N GLU A 17 68.07 -5.77 31.27
CA GLU A 17 68.29 -4.46 30.68
C GLU A 17 67.91 -4.59 29.20
N MET A 18 66.68 -4.22 28.87
CA MET A 18 66.27 -4.13 27.47
C MET A 18 67.22 -3.13 26.81
N SER A 19 68.07 -3.62 25.91
CA SER A 19 68.87 -2.75 25.06
C SER A 19 67.94 -1.75 24.37
N LEU A 20 68.45 -0.56 24.03
CA LEU A 20 67.69 0.43 23.24
C LEU A 20 67.03 -0.22 22.00
N THR A 21 67.73 -1.18 21.39
CA THR A 21 67.23 -2.00 20.28
C THR A 21 66.02 -2.86 20.67
N GLY A 22 66.02 -3.49 21.84
CA GLY A 22 64.88 -4.26 22.35
C GLY A 22 63.65 -3.40 22.63
N LEU A 23 63.84 -2.19 23.18
CA LEU A 23 62.76 -1.22 23.41
C LEU A 23 62.15 -0.74 22.08
N LEU A 24 63.00 -0.39 21.10
CA LEU A 24 62.55 0.02 19.77
C LEU A 24 61.77 -1.09 19.06
N VAL A 25 62.23 -2.33 19.14
CA VAL A 25 61.52 -3.49 18.58
C VAL A 25 60.16 -3.70 19.27
N ALA A 26 60.10 -3.59 20.59
CA ALA A 26 58.84 -3.72 21.32
C ALA A 26 57.82 -2.64 20.96
N ILE A 27 58.26 -1.38 20.77
CA ILE A 27 57.40 -0.27 20.34
C ILE A 27 56.88 -0.51 18.92
N VAL A 28 57.72 -0.98 17.99
CA VAL A 28 57.30 -1.28 16.61
C VAL A 28 56.29 -2.42 16.58
N ILE A 29 56.53 -3.49 17.34
CA ILE A 29 55.60 -4.62 17.44
C ILE A 29 54.27 -4.15 18.06
N PHE A 30 54.32 -3.37 19.14
CA PHE A 30 53.12 -2.81 19.78
C PHE A 30 52.35 -1.91 18.82
N ALA A 31 53.03 -1.03 18.07
CA ALA A 31 52.40 -0.17 17.08
C ALA A 31 51.74 -0.98 15.96
N PHE A 32 52.37 -2.06 15.50
CA PHE A 32 51.79 -2.95 14.49
C PHE A 32 50.54 -3.68 15.03
N ILE A 33 50.61 -4.23 16.24
CA ILE A 33 49.46 -4.89 16.90
C ILE A 33 48.33 -3.89 17.12
N LEU A 34 48.63 -2.69 17.62
CA LEU A 34 47.65 -1.64 17.84
C LEU A 34 46.99 -1.19 16.52
N THR A 35 47.77 -1.09 15.45
CA THR A 35 47.22 -0.77 14.13
C THR A 35 46.27 -1.86 13.65
N ALA A 36 46.67 -3.13 13.74
CA ALA A 36 45.85 -4.27 13.35
C ALA A 36 44.55 -4.40 14.17
N THR A 37 44.61 -4.14 15.49
CA THR A 37 43.43 -4.16 16.34
C THR A 37 42.50 -2.99 16.05
N LEU A 38 43.02 -1.79 15.83
CA LEU A 38 42.22 -0.61 15.46
C LEU A 38 41.54 -0.78 14.11
N THR A 39 42.24 -1.32 13.09
CA THR A 39 41.63 -1.60 11.79
C THR A 39 40.52 -2.65 11.89
N THR A 40 40.74 -3.69 12.70
CA THR A 40 39.74 -4.74 12.93
C THR A 40 38.53 -4.17 13.67
N TYR A 41 38.75 -3.39 14.72
CA TYR A 41 37.69 -2.72 15.47
C TYR A 41 36.88 -1.76 14.59
N ASP A 42 37.54 -0.93 13.77
CA ASP A 42 36.85 -0.02 12.87
C ASP A 42 36.00 -0.78 11.84
N SER A 43 36.54 -1.87 11.26
CA SER A 43 35.78 -2.72 10.34
C SER A 43 34.55 -3.36 11.01
N TYR A 44 34.69 -3.84 12.23
CA TYR A 44 33.59 -4.40 13.02
C TYR A 44 32.55 -3.32 13.36
N SER A 45 33.00 -2.14 13.78
CA SER A 45 32.12 -1.02 14.13
C SER A 45 31.31 -0.53 12.91
N ARG A 46 31.95 -0.49 11.73
CA ARG A 46 31.27 -0.18 10.47
C ARG A 46 30.25 -1.26 10.11
N GLY A 47 30.58 -2.53 10.27
CA GLY A 47 29.67 -3.65 10.05
C GLY A 47 28.45 -3.62 10.99
N GLN A 48 28.64 -3.26 12.26
CA GLN A 48 27.54 -3.12 13.22
C GLN A 48 26.60 -1.96 12.85
N ARG A 49 27.15 -0.80 12.49
CA ARG A 49 26.33 0.35 12.04
C ARG A 49 25.52 0.00 10.81
N GLN A 50 26.16 -0.60 9.80
CA GLN A 50 25.47 -1.03 8.58
C GLN A 50 24.32 -2.00 8.90
N THR A 51 24.54 -2.97 9.77
CA THR A 51 23.47 -3.90 10.19
C THR A 51 22.31 -3.18 10.87
N SER A 52 22.61 -2.23 11.76
CA SER A 52 21.58 -1.42 12.42
C SER A 52 20.78 -0.60 11.40
N ASP A 53 21.46 0.07 10.47
CA ASP A 53 20.83 0.90 9.45
C ASP A 53 19.90 0.06 8.55
N VAL A 54 20.30 -1.16 8.18
CA VAL A 54 19.44 -2.08 7.39
C VAL A 54 18.17 -2.41 8.15
N ILE A 55 18.29 -2.74 9.44
CA ILE A 55 17.15 -3.10 10.28
C ILE A 55 16.20 -1.90 10.42
N ASP A 56 16.74 -0.71 10.67
CA ASP A 56 15.95 0.51 10.80
C ASP A 56 15.20 0.86 9.50
N ALA A 57 15.88 0.72 8.35
CA ALA A 57 15.27 0.93 7.03
C ALA A 57 14.12 -0.06 6.77
N GLN A 58 14.31 -1.35 7.10
CA GLN A 58 13.27 -2.38 6.98
C GLN A 58 12.09 -2.11 7.92
N GLN A 59 12.34 -1.71 9.16
CA GLN A 59 11.28 -1.36 10.12
C GLN A 59 10.49 -0.14 9.67
N ALA A 60 11.16 0.90 9.16
CA ALA A 60 10.51 2.07 8.59
C ALA A 60 9.62 1.70 7.38
N ALA A 61 10.12 0.85 6.47
CA ALA A 61 9.33 0.35 5.34
C ALA A 61 8.10 -0.44 5.79
N ARG A 62 8.24 -1.33 6.79
CA ARG A 62 7.12 -2.08 7.37
C ARG A 62 6.08 -1.15 8.00
N ALA A 63 6.52 -0.20 8.82
CA ALA A 63 5.63 0.78 9.45
C ALA A 63 4.91 1.64 8.40
N ALA A 64 5.57 1.96 7.29
CA ALA A 64 4.99 2.72 6.19
C ALA A 64 3.86 1.96 5.48
N ILE A 65 4.06 0.68 5.14
CA ILE A 65 3.02 -0.14 4.50
C ILE A 65 1.87 -0.48 5.47
N ASP A 66 2.14 -0.62 6.76
CA ASP A 66 1.10 -0.80 7.78
C ASP A 66 0.25 0.46 7.97
N ARG A 67 0.88 1.63 7.89
CA ARG A 67 0.17 2.92 7.89
C ARG A 67 -0.71 3.06 6.66
N LEU A 68 -0.17 2.80 5.47
CA LEU A 68 -0.93 2.78 4.22
C LEU A 68 -2.13 1.84 4.32
N ALA A 69 -1.92 0.62 4.83
CA ALA A 69 -2.98 -0.37 4.94
C ALA A 69 -4.09 0.07 5.91
N ARG A 70 -3.76 0.76 7.00
CA ARG A 70 -4.75 1.35 7.92
C ARG A 70 -5.54 2.48 7.26
N ASP A 71 -4.87 3.37 6.53
CA ASP A 71 -5.53 4.47 5.82
C ASP A 71 -6.46 3.93 4.71
N LEU A 72 -6.04 2.88 3.99
CA LEU A 72 -6.87 2.19 2.98
C LEU A 72 -8.06 1.42 3.57
N ARG A 73 -7.95 0.92 4.81
CA ARG A 73 -9.10 0.31 5.50
C ARG A 73 -10.13 1.34 5.97
N ASN A 74 -9.70 2.59 6.16
CA ASN A 74 -10.54 3.70 6.60
C ASN A 74 -10.97 4.61 5.43
N LEU A 75 -10.95 4.08 4.19
CA LEU A 75 -11.37 4.83 3.00
C LEU A 75 -12.75 5.48 3.21
N SER A 76 -12.86 6.72 2.77
CA SER A 76 -14.12 7.45 2.75
C SER A 76 -14.65 7.43 1.33
N SER A 77 -15.83 6.85 1.15
CA SER A 77 -16.61 7.03 -0.07
C SER A 77 -17.29 8.42 -0.03
N PRO A 78 -17.26 9.21 -1.12
CA PRO A 78 -17.98 10.47 -1.22
C PRO A 78 -19.50 10.32 -1.07
N THR A 79 -20.08 9.27 -1.63
CA THR A 79 -21.50 8.94 -1.53
C THR A 79 -21.71 7.43 -1.62
N PRO A 80 -22.82 6.88 -1.07
CA PRO A 80 -23.19 5.48 -1.32
C PRO A 80 -23.33 5.18 -2.82
N ASP A 81 -23.74 6.16 -3.63
CA ASP A 81 -24.03 6.00 -5.05
C ASP A 81 -22.82 6.05 -6.00
N GLN A 82 -21.70 6.64 -5.58
CA GLN A 82 -20.46 6.75 -6.37
C GLN A 82 -19.23 6.61 -5.46
N PRO A 83 -18.73 5.38 -5.23
CA PRO A 83 -17.54 5.13 -4.43
C PRO A 83 -16.25 5.49 -5.18
N GLN A 84 -16.10 6.75 -5.60
CA GLN A 84 -14.82 7.25 -6.04
C GLN A 84 -13.97 7.65 -4.82
N ALA A 85 -13.53 6.65 -4.07
CA ALA A 85 -12.64 6.84 -2.92
C ALA A 85 -11.21 7.22 -3.37
N PHE A 86 -10.82 6.85 -4.59
CA PHE A 86 -9.54 7.20 -5.22
C PHE A 86 -9.68 8.41 -6.14
N ASP A 87 -8.83 9.41 -5.93
CA ASP A 87 -8.68 10.53 -6.87
C ASP A 87 -7.59 10.23 -7.93
N ALA A 88 -6.64 9.34 -7.63
CA ALA A 88 -5.65 8.81 -8.58
C ALA A 88 -5.09 7.46 -8.10
N ALA A 89 -4.81 6.55 -9.03
CA ALA A 89 -4.18 5.27 -8.74
C ALA A 89 -3.19 4.89 -9.85
N GLY A 90 -1.91 5.07 -9.58
CA GLY A 90 -0.80 4.70 -10.45
C GLY A 90 0.23 3.84 -9.71
N PRO A 91 1.20 3.26 -10.45
CA PRO A 91 2.17 2.32 -9.90
C PRO A 91 3.09 2.94 -8.84
N TYR A 92 3.23 4.26 -8.81
CA TYR A 92 4.12 5.00 -7.91
C TYR A 92 3.44 6.16 -7.19
N ASP A 93 2.15 6.37 -7.44
CA ASP A 93 1.41 7.49 -6.89
C ASP A 93 -0.05 7.07 -6.68
N LEU A 94 -0.49 7.13 -5.43
CA LEU A 94 -1.81 6.71 -5.00
C LEU A 94 -2.43 7.85 -4.21
N VAL A 95 -3.59 8.35 -4.63
CA VAL A 95 -4.32 9.45 -3.99
C VAL A 95 -5.73 9.00 -3.67
N PHE A 96 -6.12 9.09 -2.41
CA PHE A 96 -7.43 8.65 -1.93
C PHE A 96 -7.93 9.45 -0.73
N LYS A 97 -9.22 9.33 -0.44
CA LYS A 97 -9.87 9.95 0.72
C LYS A 97 -10.03 8.92 1.84
N THR A 98 -9.71 9.32 3.07
CA THR A 98 -9.87 8.50 4.28
C THR A 98 -10.52 9.34 5.37
N VAL A 99 -11.18 8.69 6.32
CA VAL A 99 -11.65 9.36 7.53
C VAL A 99 -10.48 9.61 8.48
N ASP A 100 -10.40 10.79 9.08
CA ASP A 100 -9.48 11.08 10.18
C ASP A 100 -10.08 10.64 11.53
N PRO A 101 -9.49 9.63 12.22
CA PRO A 101 -10.01 9.15 13.49
C PRO A 101 -9.84 10.17 14.64
N ASN A 102 -8.91 11.12 14.52
CA ASN A 102 -8.56 12.05 15.60
C ASN A 102 -9.31 13.40 15.50
N GLY A 103 -10.59 13.38 15.11
CA GLY A 103 -11.37 14.60 14.87
C GLY A 103 -11.28 15.66 15.99
N PRO A 104 -11.53 16.95 15.69
CA PRO A 104 -12.27 17.42 14.52
C PRO A 104 -11.41 18.26 13.56
N ASN A 105 -11.48 17.98 12.26
CA ASN A 105 -11.24 19.04 11.29
C ASN A 105 -12.46 19.97 11.40
N ALA A 106 -12.38 21.00 12.25
CA ALA A 106 -13.48 21.90 12.62
C ALA A 106 -14.38 22.28 11.43
N GLY A 107 -15.69 22.51 11.62
CA GLY A 107 -16.56 23.02 10.55
C GLY A 107 -17.50 21.99 9.92
N SER A 108 -17.84 22.17 8.64
CA SER A 108 -18.91 21.44 7.93
C SER A 108 -18.47 20.09 7.34
N ASN A 109 -17.24 19.64 7.58
CA ASN A 109 -16.75 18.32 7.20
C ASN A 109 -17.26 17.25 8.19
N ALA A 110 -18.54 16.88 8.06
CA ALA A 110 -19.25 16.05 9.05
C ALA A 110 -18.62 14.66 9.30
N LEU A 111 -17.92 14.10 8.31
CA LEU A 111 -17.29 12.79 8.38
C LEU A 111 -15.77 12.87 8.66
N ASN A 112 -15.22 14.05 8.96
CA ASN A 112 -13.79 14.28 9.15
C ASN A 112 -12.92 13.69 8.02
N VAL A 113 -13.39 13.81 6.78
CA VAL A 113 -12.67 13.27 5.63
C VAL A 113 -11.39 14.08 5.41
N LYS A 114 -10.30 13.38 5.12
CA LYS A 114 -9.04 13.94 4.64
C LYS A 114 -8.59 13.22 3.39
N ARG A 115 -7.66 13.82 2.67
CA ARG A 115 -7.03 13.23 1.49
C ARG A 115 -5.60 12.85 1.83
N MET A 116 -5.26 11.61 1.48
CA MET A 116 -3.92 11.06 1.59
C MET A 116 -3.38 10.81 0.20
N ARG A 117 -2.10 11.13 0.00
CA ARG A 117 -1.31 10.73 -1.16
C ARG A 117 -0.10 9.97 -0.69
N TYR A 118 0.17 8.84 -1.32
CA TYR A 118 1.39 8.07 -1.14
C TYR A 118 2.10 8.04 -2.48
N CYS A 119 3.32 8.56 -2.53
CA CYS A 119 4.09 8.59 -3.77
C CYS A 119 5.55 8.20 -3.54
N LEU A 120 6.18 7.63 -4.56
CA LEU A 120 7.60 7.30 -4.56
C LEU A 120 8.41 8.47 -5.10
N ASP A 121 9.21 9.09 -4.24
CA ASP A 121 10.20 10.10 -4.62
C ASP A 121 11.48 9.40 -5.10
N VAL A 122 11.76 9.62 -6.39
CA VAL A 122 12.85 8.97 -7.14
C VAL A 122 13.96 9.95 -7.51
N ALA A 123 14.08 11.07 -6.80
CA ALA A 123 15.21 12.00 -6.98
C ALA A 123 16.58 11.30 -6.84
N LYS A 124 16.64 10.23 -6.05
CA LYS A 124 17.75 9.27 -5.98
C LYS A 124 17.20 7.85 -6.15
N PRO A 125 17.23 7.26 -7.35
CA PRO A 125 16.56 5.97 -7.60
C PRO A 125 17.13 4.79 -6.80
N GLU A 126 18.42 4.81 -6.47
CA GLU A 126 19.11 3.82 -5.61
C GLU A 126 18.78 4.00 -4.11
N ALA A 127 18.13 5.10 -3.74
CA ALA A 127 17.77 5.40 -2.35
C ALA A 127 16.45 6.19 -2.33
N ALA A 128 15.45 5.68 -3.04
CA ALA A 128 14.16 6.34 -3.20
C ALA A 128 13.42 6.42 -1.85
N ARG A 129 12.47 7.33 -1.77
CA ARG A 129 11.74 7.63 -0.53
C ARG A 129 10.25 7.46 -0.75
N LEU A 130 9.58 6.74 0.13
CA LEU A 130 8.12 6.73 0.16
C LEU A 130 7.65 7.94 0.95
N VAL A 131 6.87 8.79 0.29
CA VAL A 131 6.39 10.05 0.85
C VAL A 131 4.87 9.97 1.00
N ALA A 132 4.37 10.32 2.18
CA ALA A 132 2.97 10.59 2.40
C ALA A 132 2.71 12.10 2.41
N GLN A 133 1.71 12.53 1.66
CA GLN A 133 1.21 13.90 1.68
C GLN A 133 -0.25 13.92 2.12
N THR A 134 -0.60 14.88 2.96
CA THR A 134 -1.94 14.98 3.57
C THR A 134 -2.54 16.33 3.26
N GLN A 135 -3.83 16.33 2.90
CA GLN A 135 -4.66 17.52 2.79
C GLN A 135 -5.90 17.34 3.66
N THR A 136 -6.10 18.26 4.60
CA THR A 136 -7.29 18.34 5.46
C THR A 136 -8.11 19.58 5.08
N TRP A 137 -9.40 19.55 5.39
CA TRP A 137 -10.32 20.67 5.14
C TRP A 137 -11.49 20.68 6.11
N THR A 138 -12.09 21.85 6.23
CA THR A 138 -13.21 22.18 7.14
C THR A 138 -14.53 22.40 6.39
N THR A 139 -14.48 22.53 5.06
CA THR A 139 -15.63 22.75 4.18
C THR A 139 -16.47 21.49 4.01
N ALA A 140 -17.76 21.65 3.66
CA ALA A 140 -18.66 20.53 3.39
C ALA A 140 -18.21 19.70 2.17
N THR A 141 -17.60 20.36 1.18
CA THR A 141 -17.07 19.74 -0.03
C THR A 141 -15.55 19.64 0.02
N PRO A 142 -14.96 18.57 -0.52
CA PRO A 142 -13.51 18.42 -0.61
C PRO A 142 -12.92 19.47 -1.59
N PRO A 143 -11.82 20.14 -1.23
CA PRO A 143 -11.07 20.98 -2.15
C PRO A 143 -10.50 20.20 -3.34
N ALA A 144 -10.06 20.93 -4.37
CA ALA A 144 -9.36 20.36 -5.50
C ALA A 144 -8.11 19.58 -5.06
N VAL A 145 -7.80 18.52 -5.81
CA VAL A 145 -6.61 17.69 -5.60
C VAL A 145 -5.37 18.54 -5.89
N PRO A 146 -4.40 18.64 -4.96
CA PRO A 146 -3.15 19.33 -5.22
C PRO A 146 -2.32 18.61 -6.31
N SER A 147 -1.22 19.24 -6.76
CA SER A 147 -0.43 18.71 -7.87
C SER A 147 0.13 17.32 -7.56
N THR A 148 0.00 16.41 -8.53
CA THR A 148 0.54 15.04 -8.51
C THR A 148 1.69 14.83 -9.50
N THR A 149 2.10 15.86 -10.25
CA THR A 149 3.11 15.75 -11.32
C THR A 149 4.50 15.34 -10.80
N ALA A 150 4.82 15.67 -9.55
CA ALA A 150 6.08 15.31 -8.90
C ALA A 150 5.81 14.68 -7.52
N CYS A 151 6.81 13.97 -6.99
CA CYS A 151 6.81 13.45 -5.64
C CYS A 151 8.07 13.93 -4.89
N PRO A 152 7.95 14.66 -3.77
CA PRO A 152 6.71 15.23 -3.23
C PRO A 152 6.07 16.25 -4.19
N GLY A 153 4.74 16.34 -4.20
CA GLY A 153 4.00 17.33 -5.00
C GLY A 153 3.87 18.68 -4.29
N SER A 154 3.62 19.73 -5.07
CA SER A 154 3.32 21.06 -4.54
C SER A 154 1.84 21.22 -4.15
N GLY A 155 1.55 22.14 -3.22
CA GLY A 155 0.19 22.45 -2.77
C GLY A 155 -0.38 21.49 -1.72
N TRP A 156 0.40 20.51 -1.25
CA TRP A 156 0.04 19.62 -0.17
C TRP A 156 0.39 20.25 1.20
N PRO A 157 -0.58 20.47 2.11
CA PRO A 157 -0.35 21.11 3.40
C PRO A 157 0.67 20.41 4.30
N GLN A 158 0.69 19.07 4.29
CA GLN A 158 1.61 18.28 5.08
C GLN A 158 2.31 17.25 4.20
N THR A 159 3.61 17.09 4.40
CA THR A 159 4.45 16.09 3.72
C THR A 159 5.29 15.37 4.75
N THR A 160 5.37 14.04 4.68
CA THR A 160 6.13 13.20 5.61
C THR A 160 6.82 12.09 4.84
N VAL A 161 8.13 11.94 5.05
CA VAL A 161 8.87 10.78 4.54
C VAL A 161 8.60 9.60 5.46
N LEU A 162 8.08 8.50 4.92
CA LEU A 162 7.70 7.32 5.68
C LEU A 162 8.78 6.24 5.66
N ALA A 163 9.44 6.05 4.52
CA ALA A 163 10.50 5.08 4.33
C ALA A 163 11.57 5.63 3.38
N THR A 164 12.78 5.12 3.52
CA THR A 164 13.94 5.48 2.69
C THR A 164 14.65 4.21 2.23
N ALA A 165 15.73 4.34 1.45
CA ALA A 165 16.51 3.21 0.94
C ALA A 165 15.65 2.26 0.09
N LEU A 166 14.72 2.83 -0.68
CA LEU A 166 13.86 2.06 -1.57
C LEU A 166 14.50 1.93 -2.94
N VAL A 167 14.48 0.73 -3.49
CA VAL A 167 15.12 0.39 -4.78
C VAL A 167 14.11 -0.10 -5.82
N ASN A 168 12.82 0.21 -5.63
CA ASN A 168 11.75 -0.08 -6.60
C ASN A 168 12.10 0.38 -8.02
N ARG A 169 12.82 1.51 -8.17
CA ARG A 169 13.25 2.05 -9.48
C ARG A 169 14.79 2.17 -9.65
N ALA A 170 15.55 1.29 -9.01
CA ALA A 170 17.03 1.29 -9.05
C ALA A 170 17.59 0.44 -10.20
N GLY A 171 18.83 0.74 -10.64
CA GLY A 171 19.56 -0.10 -11.61
C GLY A 171 18.84 -0.37 -12.93
N GLY A 172 17.98 0.54 -13.40
CA GLY A 172 17.17 0.37 -14.62
C GLY A 172 15.95 -0.54 -14.48
N ARG A 173 15.67 -1.05 -13.26
CA ARG A 173 14.44 -1.78 -12.94
C ARG A 173 13.32 -0.78 -12.66
N ASP A 174 12.09 -1.16 -12.97
CA ASP A 174 10.91 -0.34 -12.75
C ASP A 174 9.79 -1.22 -12.13
N ARG A 175 9.82 -1.37 -10.80
CA ARG A 175 8.92 -2.26 -10.05
C ARG A 175 7.85 -1.46 -9.31
N PRO A 176 6.57 -1.61 -9.66
CA PRO A 176 5.47 -0.86 -9.05
C PRO A 176 5.51 -0.92 -7.53
N VAL A 177 5.29 0.22 -6.89
CA VAL A 177 5.02 0.26 -5.45
C VAL A 177 3.58 -0.14 -5.19
N PHE A 178 2.64 0.31 -6.03
CA PHE A 178 1.22 0.03 -5.90
C PHE A 178 0.71 -0.80 -7.06
N LEU A 179 -0.02 -1.85 -6.74
CA LEU A 179 -0.74 -2.70 -7.67
C LEU A 179 -2.21 -2.65 -7.31
N VAL A 180 -3.04 -2.19 -8.24
CA VAL A 180 -4.49 -2.12 -8.09
C VAL A 180 -5.15 -3.10 -9.04
N ASN A 181 -6.32 -3.62 -8.65
CA ASN A 181 -7.04 -4.63 -9.45
C ASN A 181 -7.85 -4.06 -10.62
N SER A 182 -7.94 -2.74 -10.75
CA SER A 182 -8.66 -2.05 -11.82
C SER A 182 -8.01 -0.70 -12.14
N THR A 183 -8.10 -0.28 -13.41
CA THR A 183 -7.73 1.07 -13.85
C THR A 183 -8.90 2.06 -13.72
N ASP A 184 -10.12 1.57 -13.58
CA ASP A 184 -11.28 2.39 -13.23
C ASP A 184 -11.27 2.65 -11.73
N LEU A 185 -11.09 3.92 -11.34
CA LEU A 185 -10.98 4.37 -9.94
C LEU A 185 -12.21 4.01 -9.10
N THR A 186 -13.37 3.81 -9.72
CA THR A 186 -14.61 3.41 -9.04
C THR A 186 -14.74 1.90 -8.86
N ALA A 187 -13.92 1.12 -9.56
CA ALA A 187 -13.92 -0.34 -9.53
C ALA A 187 -12.72 -0.95 -8.79
N ILE A 188 -11.86 -0.12 -8.19
CA ILE A 188 -10.75 -0.60 -7.35
C ILE A 188 -11.33 -1.20 -6.07
N SER A 189 -11.05 -2.49 -5.84
CA SER A 189 -11.47 -3.22 -4.63
C SER A 189 -10.32 -3.91 -3.90
N ALA A 190 -9.13 -3.94 -4.49
CA ALA A 190 -7.92 -4.42 -3.86
C ALA A 190 -6.72 -3.53 -4.22
N VAL A 191 -5.91 -3.23 -3.21
CA VAL A 191 -4.64 -2.52 -3.36
C VAL A 191 -3.55 -3.36 -2.70
N HIS A 192 -2.53 -3.69 -3.46
CA HIS A 192 -1.30 -4.30 -2.96
C HIS A 192 -0.19 -3.27 -3.02
N ALA A 193 0.64 -3.23 -1.99
CA ALA A 193 1.82 -2.41 -1.95
C ALA A 193 3.07 -3.28 -1.74
N GLU A 194 4.12 -3.02 -2.50
CA GLU A 194 5.38 -3.73 -2.45
C GLU A 194 6.56 -2.76 -2.44
N LEU A 195 7.38 -2.85 -1.41
CA LEU A 195 8.59 -2.06 -1.22
C LEU A 195 9.79 -2.98 -1.26
N PHE A 196 10.80 -2.55 -1.99
CA PHE A 196 12.10 -3.22 -2.06
C PHE A 196 13.12 -2.33 -1.34
N VAL A 197 13.68 -2.83 -0.24
CA VAL A 197 14.58 -2.07 0.64
C VAL A 197 16.00 -2.58 0.46
N ASP A 198 16.91 -1.68 0.13
CA ASP A 198 18.34 -1.96 0.03
C ASP A 198 19.14 -0.66 0.28
N LEU A 199 20.15 -0.74 1.16
CA LEU A 199 21.03 0.38 1.47
C LEU A 199 22.25 0.46 0.54
N ASP A 200 22.66 -0.67 -0.04
CA ASP A 200 23.82 -0.76 -0.90
C ASP A 200 23.65 -1.95 -1.86
N THR A 201 23.13 -1.67 -3.06
CA THR A 201 22.86 -2.67 -4.09
C THR A 201 24.11 -3.43 -4.57
N ALA A 202 25.31 -2.97 -4.21
CA ALA A 202 26.58 -3.62 -4.52
C ALA A 202 27.12 -4.53 -3.40
N ARG A 203 26.46 -4.60 -2.23
CA ARG A 203 26.96 -5.33 -1.06
C ARG A 203 25.87 -6.20 -0.42
N ASN A 204 26.31 -7.17 0.39
CA ASN A 204 25.41 -7.94 1.25
C ASN A 204 25.01 -7.12 2.49
N PRO A 205 23.82 -7.36 3.08
CA PRO A 205 22.81 -8.34 2.66
C PRO A 205 22.04 -7.90 1.41
N PRO A 206 21.48 -8.84 0.63
CA PRO A 206 20.68 -8.51 -0.54
C PRO A 206 19.39 -7.79 -0.15
N GLU A 207 18.82 -7.11 -1.14
CA GLU A 207 17.50 -6.47 -1.10
C GLU A 207 16.45 -7.30 -0.35
N THR A 208 15.64 -6.62 0.45
CA THR A 208 14.55 -7.22 1.21
C THR A 208 13.20 -6.67 0.74
N THR A 209 12.25 -7.57 0.47
CA THR A 209 10.90 -7.23 0.06
C THR A 209 9.97 -7.10 1.27
N MET A 210 9.20 -6.00 1.30
CA MET A 210 8.12 -5.77 2.24
C MET A 210 6.83 -5.57 1.46
N SER A 211 5.79 -6.35 1.75
CA SER A 211 4.52 -6.25 1.04
C SER A 211 3.32 -6.24 1.97
N THR A 212 2.25 -5.58 1.52
CA THR A 212 0.95 -5.58 2.18
C THR A 212 -0.16 -5.62 1.14
N GLY A 213 -1.33 -6.11 1.51
CA GLY A 213 -2.52 -6.15 0.67
C GLY A 213 -3.75 -5.77 1.47
N VAL A 214 -4.60 -4.94 0.88
CA VAL A 214 -5.86 -4.53 1.48
C VAL A 214 -7.00 -4.76 0.49
N PHE A 215 -8.00 -5.51 0.94
CA PHE A 215 -9.31 -5.59 0.30
C PHE A 215 -10.21 -4.49 0.86
N LEU A 216 -10.77 -3.68 -0.01
CA LEU A 216 -11.52 -2.46 0.33
C LEU A 216 -12.98 -2.79 0.62
N ARG A 217 -13.22 -3.43 1.77
CA ARG A 217 -14.55 -3.93 2.15
C ARG A 217 -15.57 -2.85 2.51
N ASN A 218 -15.11 -1.62 2.67
CA ASN A 218 -15.98 -0.47 2.96
C ASN A 218 -16.46 0.24 1.69
N GLN A 219 -16.10 -0.26 0.51
CA GLN A 219 -16.65 0.19 -0.76
C GLN A 219 -17.74 -0.79 -1.19
N ASN A 220 -18.96 -0.28 -1.30
CA ASN A 220 -20.09 -1.02 -1.86
C ASN A 220 -20.43 -0.40 -3.21
N ARG A 221 -20.50 -1.20 -4.26
CA ARG A 221 -20.68 -0.74 -5.63
C ARG A 221 -22.06 -1.13 -6.15
N ARG A 222 -22.56 -0.37 -7.12
CA ARG A 222 -23.84 -0.70 -7.76
C ARG A 222 -23.74 -2.06 -8.43
N PRO A 223 -24.75 -2.92 -8.27
CA PRO A 223 -24.77 -4.20 -8.96
C PRO A 223 -24.99 -4.00 -10.46
N THR A 224 -24.54 -4.97 -11.25
CA THR A 224 -24.76 -5.00 -12.70
C THR A 224 -25.98 -5.85 -13.02
N ALA A 225 -27.04 -5.23 -13.54
CA ALA A 225 -28.24 -5.92 -14.00
C ALA A 225 -28.07 -6.40 -15.44
N ALA A 226 -28.16 -7.71 -15.65
CA ALA A 226 -28.15 -8.33 -16.96
C ALA A 226 -29.22 -9.43 -17.01
N PHE A 227 -29.88 -9.57 -18.16
CA PHE A 227 -30.94 -10.55 -18.33
C PHE A 227 -31.10 -11.02 -19.77
N THR A 228 -31.85 -12.10 -19.92
CA THR A 228 -32.43 -12.56 -21.18
C THR A 228 -33.95 -12.66 -21.05
N ALA A 229 -34.68 -12.18 -22.04
CA ALA A 229 -36.11 -12.42 -22.18
C ALA A 229 -36.40 -13.26 -23.43
N THR A 230 -37.10 -14.39 -23.25
CA THR A 230 -37.40 -15.36 -24.32
C THR A 230 -38.89 -15.70 -24.33
N PRO A 231 -39.57 -15.64 -25.49
CA PRO A 231 -40.95 -16.11 -25.61
C PRO A 231 -41.10 -17.60 -25.28
N SER A 232 -42.24 -17.99 -24.72
CA SER A 232 -42.56 -19.35 -24.33
C SER A 232 -44.07 -19.61 -24.44
N ALA A 233 -44.49 -20.87 -24.38
CA ALA A 233 -45.91 -21.22 -24.43
C ALA A 233 -46.74 -20.66 -23.25
N GLN A 234 -46.09 -20.18 -22.19
CA GLN A 234 -46.72 -19.69 -20.96
C GLN A 234 -46.59 -18.16 -20.80
N GLY A 235 -46.06 -17.47 -21.81
CA GLY A 235 -45.73 -16.05 -21.78
C GLY A 235 -44.25 -15.81 -22.05
N ILE A 236 -43.63 -14.82 -21.40
CA ILE A 236 -42.21 -14.49 -21.60
C ILE A 236 -41.39 -15.01 -20.42
N LEU A 237 -40.45 -15.91 -20.68
CA LEU A 237 -39.49 -16.37 -19.68
C LEU A 237 -38.37 -15.33 -19.52
N LEU A 238 -38.26 -14.79 -18.32
CA LEU A 238 -37.25 -13.82 -17.92
C LEU A 238 -36.22 -14.50 -17.04
N ASN A 239 -34.94 -14.35 -17.39
CA ASN A 239 -33.82 -14.89 -16.63
C ASN A 239 -32.77 -13.82 -16.38
N GLY A 240 -32.59 -13.45 -15.11
CA GLY A 240 -31.64 -12.44 -14.64
C GLY A 240 -30.34 -13.04 -14.09
N SER A 241 -30.09 -14.34 -14.23
CA SER A 241 -28.98 -15.06 -13.58
C SER A 241 -27.58 -14.58 -13.97
N THR A 242 -27.46 -13.75 -15.00
CA THR A 242 -26.20 -13.12 -15.42
C THR A 242 -25.94 -11.79 -14.71
N SER A 243 -26.87 -11.32 -13.89
CA SER A 243 -26.67 -10.18 -13.00
C SER A 243 -25.67 -10.53 -11.90
N SER A 244 -24.86 -9.55 -11.50
CA SER A 244 -23.80 -9.77 -10.52
C SER A 244 -23.57 -8.54 -9.67
N ASP A 245 -23.34 -8.77 -8.38
CA ASP A 245 -22.80 -7.77 -7.48
C ASP A 245 -21.26 -7.81 -7.49
N PRO A 246 -20.56 -6.67 -7.61
CA PRO A 246 -19.10 -6.64 -7.61
C PRO A 246 -18.44 -7.14 -6.33
N GLU A 247 -19.15 -7.09 -5.19
CA GLU A 247 -18.70 -7.62 -3.89
C GLU A 247 -19.15 -9.08 -3.69
N GLY A 248 -19.97 -9.63 -4.59
CA GLY A 248 -20.51 -10.99 -4.50
C GLY A 248 -21.71 -11.09 -3.56
N GLU A 249 -22.31 -9.96 -3.19
CA GLU A 249 -23.48 -9.92 -2.32
C GLU A 249 -24.74 -10.45 -3.02
N SER A 250 -25.72 -10.86 -2.22
CA SER A 250 -26.99 -11.38 -2.73
C SER A 250 -27.87 -10.27 -3.31
N LEU A 251 -28.39 -10.51 -4.52
CA LEU A 251 -29.23 -9.54 -5.23
C LEU A 251 -30.73 -9.82 -5.07
N THR A 252 -31.50 -8.75 -4.94
CA THR A 252 -32.97 -8.76 -5.07
C THR A 252 -33.35 -8.35 -6.49
N TYR A 253 -34.24 -9.12 -7.14
CA TYR A 253 -34.60 -8.95 -8.54
C TYR A 253 -36.02 -8.40 -8.68
N ARG A 254 -36.19 -7.36 -9.51
CA ARG A 254 -37.47 -6.74 -9.84
C ARG A 254 -37.63 -6.61 -11.35
N TRP A 255 -38.66 -7.26 -11.89
CA TRP A 255 -38.96 -7.28 -13.31
C TRP A 255 -40.00 -6.23 -13.65
N TYR A 256 -39.72 -5.46 -14.69
CA TYR A 256 -40.61 -4.44 -15.22
C TYR A 256 -40.98 -4.78 -16.65
N ASP A 257 -42.27 -4.64 -16.97
CA ASP A 257 -42.79 -4.73 -18.33
C ASP A 257 -43.51 -3.42 -18.66
N ASN A 258 -43.09 -2.77 -19.74
CA ASN A 258 -43.59 -1.46 -20.15
C ASN A 258 -43.57 -0.41 -19.01
N GLY A 259 -42.57 -0.52 -18.12
CA GLY A 259 -42.38 0.36 -16.97
C GLY A 259 -43.17 0.00 -15.71
N ALA A 260 -44.04 -1.01 -15.74
CA ALA A 260 -44.78 -1.50 -14.57
C ALA A 260 -44.08 -2.71 -13.93
N LEU A 261 -43.99 -2.75 -12.60
CA LEU A 261 -43.45 -3.90 -11.88
C LEU A 261 -44.38 -5.10 -12.06
N VAL A 262 -43.87 -6.19 -12.62
CA VAL A 262 -44.63 -7.42 -12.92
C VAL A 262 -44.21 -8.63 -12.09
N GLY A 263 -42.99 -8.66 -11.56
CA GLY A 263 -42.51 -9.83 -10.84
C GLY A 263 -41.20 -9.63 -10.10
N THR A 264 -40.82 -10.65 -9.34
CA THR A 264 -39.55 -10.71 -8.60
C THR A 264 -38.93 -12.11 -8.73
N GLY A 265 -37.65 -12.23 -8.36
CA GLY A 265 -36.89 -13.48 -8.42
C GLY A 265 -35.92 -13.54 -9.59
N ILE A 266 -34.90 -14.41 -9.49
CA ILE A 266 -33.83 -14.56 -10.50
C ILE A 266 -34.44 -14.96 -11.85
N THR A 267 -35.41 -15.85 -11.83
CA THR A 267 -36.20 -16.25 -12.99
C THR A 267 -37.67 -15.98 -12.74
N PHE A 268 -38.37 -15.44 -13.73
CA PHE A 268 -39.79 -15.13 -13.66
C PHE A 268 -40.45 -15.34 -15.02
N THR A 269 -41.63 -15.96 -15.06
CA THR A 269 -42.41 -16.08 -16.30
C THR A 269 -43.51 -15.03 -16.27
N ALA A 270 -43.39 -14.00 -17.11
CA ALA A 270 -44.40 -12.97 -17.24
C ALA A 270 -45.55 -13.47 -18.14
N PRO A 271 -46.80 -13.53 -17.66
CA PRO A 271 -47.93 -13.90 -18.49
C PRO A 271 -48.16 -12.84 -19.57
N ALA A 272 -48.25 -13.28 -20.82
CA ALA A 272 -48.42 -12.42 -21.98
C ALA A 272 -49.27 -13.11 -23.05
N ALA A 273 -50.04 -12.34 -23.81
CA ALA A 273 -50.84 -12.86 -24.91
C ALA A 273 -49.96 -13.03 -26.17
N ALA A 274 -50.14 -14.10 -26.92
CA ALA A 274 -49.34 -14.33 -28.12
C ALA A 274 -49.43 -13.15 -29.11
N GLY A 275 -48.29 -12.70 -29.61
CA GLY A 275 -48.19 -11.59 -30.57
C GLY A 275 -48.19 -10.19 -29.96
N THR A 276 -48.27 -10.02 -28.64
CA THR A 276 -48.14 -8.68 -28.01
C THR A 276 -46.67 -8.31 -27.81
N SER A 277 -46.34 -7.03 -28.05
CA SER A 277 -44.99 -6.49 -27.83
C SER A 277 -44.83 -6.00 -26.40
N HIS A 278 -43.73 -6.37 -25.77
CA HIS A 278 -43.37 -6.07 -24.38
C HIS A 278 -41.99 -5.43 -24.31
N THR A 279 -41.82 -4.46 -23.40
CA THR A 279 -40.53 -3.81 -23.15
C THR A 279 -40.07 -4.20 -21.76
N ILE A 280 -39.19 -5.19 -21.69
CA ILE A 280 -38.73 -5.75 -20.44
C ILE A 280 -37.52 -4.96 -19.91
N GLN A 281 -37.51 -4.71 -18.62
CA GLN A 281 -36.35 -4.19 -17.88
C GLN A 281 -36.19 -4.99 -16.58
N LEU A 282 -34.94 -5.22 -16.19
CA LEU A 282 -34.58 -5.78 -14.90
C LEU A 282 -33.95 -4.68 -14.05
N ARG A 283 -34.38 -4.61 -12.79
CA ARG A 283 -33.66 -3.88 -11.75
C ARG A 283 -33.22 -4.87 -10.69
N VAL A 284 -31.96 -4.76 -10.29
CA VAL A 284 -31.39 -5.57 -9.20
C VAL A 284 -30.89 -4.65 -8.11
N SER A 285 -31.11 -5.00 -6.85
CA SER A 285 -30.59 -4.24 -5.72
C SER A 285 -29.80 -5.13 -4.76
N ASP A 286 -28.72 -4.59 -4.22
CA ASP A 286 -27.91 -5.23 -3.19
C ASP A 286 -28.53 -5.07 -1.77
N PRO A 287 -27.96 -5.67 -0.71
CA PRO A 287 -28.43 -5.52 0.66
C PRO A 287 -28.25 -4.12 1.25
N ALA A 288 -27.37 -3.30 0.69
CA ALA A 288 -27.12 -1.93 1.11
C ALA A 288 -28.08 -0.92 0.42
N GLY A 289 -28.90 -1.39 -0.52
CA GLY A 289 -29.90 -0.61 -1.24
C GLY A 289 -29.41 0.04 -2.53
N LEU A 290 -28.21 -0.28 -3.03
CA LEU A 290 -27.77 0.21 -4.34
C LEU A 290 -28.47 -0.56 -5.45
N GLU A 291 -28.93 0.17 -6.47
CA GLU A 291 -29.69 -0.38 -7.58
C GLU A 291 -28.90 -0.35 -8.90
N GLY A 292 -28.86 -1.51 -9.56
CA GLY A 292 -28.44 -1.70 -10.93
C GLY A 292 -29.66 -1.83 -11.85
N VAL A 293 -29.62 -1.15 -13.00
CA VAL A 293 -30.72 -1.13 -13.97
C VAL A 293 -30.21 -1.61 -15.32
N SER A 294 -30.89 -2.59 -15.91
CA SER A 294 -30.52 -3.10 -17.23
C SER A 294 -31.04 -2.20 -18.36
N ALA A 295 -30.42 -2.33 -19.54
CA ALA A 295 -31.01 -1.82 -20.77
C ALA A 295 -32.36 -2.50 -21.04
N THR A 296 -33.29 -1.79 -21.68
CA THR A 296 -34.59 -2.38 -22.05
C THR A 296 -34.43 -3.37 -23.21
N GLN A 297 -35.19 -4.47 -23.17
CA GLN A 297 -35.28 -5.44 -24.26
C GLN A 297 -36.73 -5.53 -24.76
N ALA A 298 -36.94 -5.29 -26.06
CA ALA A 298 -38.22 -5.51 -26.70
C ALA A 298 -38.39 -7.00 -27.07
N VAL A 299 -39.52 -7.60 -26.70
CA VAL A 299 -39.84 -9.00 -26.97
C VAL A 299 -41.31 -9.11 -27.37
N VAL A 300 -41.60 -9.94 -28.37
CA VAL A 300 -42.98 -10.30 -28.76
C VAL A 300 -43.29 -11.67 -28.17
N ALA A 301 -44.37 -11.76 -27.40
CA ALA A 301 -44.78 -12.98 -26.69
C ALA A 301 -45.27 -14.10 -27.64
#